data_AF-A0A6M8T2E9-F1
#
_entry.id   AF-A0A6M8T2E9-F1
#
_cell.length_a   1.000
_cell.length_b   1.000
_cell.length_c   1.000
_cell.angle_alpha   90.00
_cell.angle_beta   90.00
_cell.angle_gamma   90.00
#
_symmetry.space_group_name_H-M   'P 1'
#
loop_
_entity.id
_entity.type
_entity.pdbx_description
1 polymer ?
#
loop_
_entity_poly.entity_id
_entity_poly.type
_entity_poly.pdbx_seq_one_letter_code
_entity_poly.pdbx_strand_id
1 'polypeptide(L)'
;MKSDLSSGAEQRFREAFERLKLGVPQEVPKGSKVSQNNVAKEAGCDPSALKKARFPLLVLEIQEWINTHQIDQPISDRQKNIKQRKKNRTTKEALEALKIQRDIAAGLLADANLIILELSDKVTDLQTRLDQLQPTAHILSLRK
;
A
#
# COMPACT_ATOMS: atom_id res chain seq x y z
N MET A 1 27.76 32.73 26.98
CA MET A 1 28.25 32.81 25.59
C MET A 1 28.95 31.49 25.28
N LYS A 2 28.28 30.55 24.60
CA LYS A 2 28.83 29.20 24.31
C LYS A 2 28.67 28.89 22.83
N SER A 3 29.69 29.22 22.07
CA SER A 3 30.14 28.63 20.81
C SER A 3 31.35 29.51 20.44
N ASP A 4 32.55 29.02 20.22
CA ASP A 4 32.97 28.64 18.87
C ASP A 4 34.40 28.09 18.96
N LEU A 5 34.51 26.78 19.17
CA LEU A 5 35.66 26.01 18.70
C LEU A 5 35.06 24.77 18.03
N SER A 6 34.23 25.02 17.00
CA SER A 6 33.83 23.96 16.09
C SER A 6 35.11 23.45 15.42
N SER A 7 35.44 22.17 15.64
CA SER A 7 36.64 21.57 15.04
C SER A 7 36.65 21.87 13.54
N GLY A 8 37.81 22.19 12.94
CA GLY A 8 37.88 22.60 11.54
C GLY A 8 37.21 21.62 10.55
N ALA A 9 37.03 20.36 10.94
CA ALA A 9 36.25 19.38 10.18
C ALA A 9 34.74 19.67 10.16
N GLU A 10 34.13 20.02 11.29
CA GLU A 10 32.69 20.33 11.38
C GLU A 10 32.36 21.60 10.58
N GLN A 11 33.22 22.62 10.64
CA GLN A 11 33.06 23.85 9.87
C GLN A 11 33.09 23.58 8.36
N ARG A 12 34.03 22.73 7.89
CA ARG A 12 34.08 22.30 6.48
C ARG A 12 32.81 21.59 6.04
N PHE A 13 32.23 20.74 6.90
CA PHE A 13 30.96 20.07 6.58
C PHE A 13 29.78 21.05 6.56
N ARG A 14 29.77 22.07 7.42
CA ARG A 14 28.75 23.14 7.39
C ARG A 14 28.84 23.98 6.11
N GLU A 15 30.04 24.39 5.72
CA GLU A 15 30.25 25.15 4.49
C GLU A 15 29.84 24.34 3.25
N ALA A 16 30.20 23.05 3.22
CA ALA A 16 29.77 22.13 2.18
C ALA A 16 28.24 21.96 2.13
N PHE A 17 27.59 21.92 3.30
CA PHE A 17 26.14 21.86 3.40
C PHE A 17 25.48 23.12 2.84
N GLU A 18 25.97 24.31 3.18
CA GLU A 18 25.47 25.58 2.63
C GLU A 18 25.68 25.69 1.12
N ARG A 19 26.85 25.31 0.60
CA ARG A 19 27.10 25.27 -0.86
C ARG A 19 26.10 24.38 -1.59
N LEU A 20 25.75 23.23 -1.01
CA LEU A 20 24.76 22.33 -1.57
C LEU A 20 23.33 22.89 -1.50
N LYS A 21 22.97 23.61 -0.43
CA LYS A 21 21.68 24.32 -0.35
C LYS A 21 21.56 25.39 -1.44
N LEU A 22 22.64 26.14 -1.68
CA LEU A 22 22.69 27.21 -2.67
C LEU A 22 22.85 26.72 -4.11
N GLY A 23 23.04 25.41 -4.32
CA GLY A 23 23.20 24.83 -5.66
C GLY A 23 24.54 25.17 -6.32
N VAL A 24 25.54 25.56 -5.54
CA VAL A 24 26.91 25.90 -6.01
C VAL A 24 27.92 24.88 -5.45
N PRO A 25 27.79 23.57 -5.79
CA PRO A 25 28.77 22.59 -5.36
C PRO A 25 30.10 22.75 -6.10
N GLN A 26 31.19 22.43 -5.41
CA GLN A 26 32.56 22.52 -5.89
C GLN A 26 33.13 21.14 -6.23
N GLU A 27 32.88 20.13 -5.39
CA GLU A 27 33.44 18.78 -5.55
C GLU A 27 32.42 17.80 -6.14
N VAL A 28 31.13 17.96 -5.82
CA VAL A 28 30.07 17.12 -6.42
C VAL A 28 29.46 17.78 -7.66
N PRO A 29 28.89 17.00 -8.60
CA PRO A 29 28.26 17.55 -9.80
C PRO A 29 27.19 18.58 -9.48
N LYS A 30 27.11 19.64 -10.29
CA LYS A 30 26.05 20.66 -10.20
C LYS A 30 24.67 19.99 -10.29
N GLY A 31 23.76 20.37 -9.40
CA GLY A 31 22.44 19.73 -9.25
C GLY A 31 22.42 18.46 -8.40
N SER A 32 23.53 18.10 -7.74
CA SER A 32 23.55 17.03 -6.75
C SER A 32 22.61 17.35 -5.58
N LYS A 33 21.82 16.35 -5.15
CA LYS A 33 20.88 16.52 -4.05
C LYS A 33 21.62 16.69 -2.73
N VAL A 34 21.05 17.47 -1.81
CA VAL A 34 21.57 17.54 -0.45
C VAL A 34 21.33 16.19 0.23
N SER A 35 22.41 15.55 0.65
CA SER A 35 22.39 14.31 1.43
C SER A 35 23.63 14.27 2.30
N GLN A 36 23.58 13.57 3.44
CA GLN A 36 24.73 13.41 4.33
C GLN A 36 26.00 12.94 3.58
N ASN A 37 25.83 12.01 2.63
CA ASN A 37 26.92 11.50 1.81
C ASN A 37 27.46 12.55 0.84
N ASN A 38 26.58 13.34 0.22
CA ASN A 38 27.00 14.39 -0.72
C ASN A 38 27.65 15.57 0.02
N VAL A 39 27.19 15.91 1.23
CA VAL A 39 27.83 16.90 2.10
C VAL A 39 29.25 16.44 2.47
N ALA A 40 29.43 15.15 2.78
CA ALA A 40 30.76 14.61 3.07
C ALA A 40 31.70 14.67 1.85
N LYS A 41 31.21 14.28 0.66
CA LYS A 41 31.95 14.40 -0.60
C LYS A 41 32.29 15.85 -0.94
N GLU A 42 31.34 16.76 -0.74
CA GLU A 42 31.49 18.19 -0.99
C GLU A 42 32.53 18.86 -0.07
N ALA A 43 32.74 18.29 1.12
CA ALA A 43 33.82 18.67 2.03
C ALA A 43 35.17 17.98 1.71
N GLY A 44 35.27 17.28 0.57
CA GLY A 44 36.48 16.55 0.15
C GLY A 44 36.75 15.28 0.96
N CYS A 45 35.75 14.74 1.66
CA CYS A 45 35.89 13.56 2.51
C CYS A 45 35.16 12.33 1.92
N ASP A 46 35.49 11.14 2.44
CA ASP A 46 34.75 9.93 2.12
C ASP A 46 33.26 10.06 2.49
N PRO A 47 32.31 9.50 1.72
CA PRO A 47 30.87 9.58 2.01
C PRO A 47 30.48 9.15 3.43
N SER A 48 31.28 8.28 4.06
CA SER A 48 31.04 7.75 5.40
C SER A 48 31.70 8.58 6.52
N ALA A 49 32.39 9.68 6.19
CA ALA A 49 33.15 10.49 7.15
C ALA A 49 32.25 11.33 8.07
N LEU A 50 31.12 11.81 7.55
CA LEU A 50 30.12 12.54 8.33
C LEU A 50 29.26 11.56 9.12
N LYS A 51 29.69 11.17 10.34
CA LYS A 51 28.97 10.22 11.20
C LYS A 51 28.18 10.93 12.29
N LYS A 52 26.95 10.44 12.56
CA LYS A 52 26.08 10.93 13.65
C LYS A 52 26.74 10.88 15.02
N ALA A 53 27.61 9.90 15.28
CA ALA A 53 28.36 9.78 16.53
C ALA A 53 29.35 10.94 16.76
N ARG A 54 29.88 11.56 15.69
CA ARG A 54 30.86 12.64 15.77
C ARG A 54 30.24 14.02 15.61
N PHE A 55 29.23 14.14 14.75
CA PHE A 55 28.56 15.42 14.43
C PHE A 55 27.04 15.27 14.54
N PRO A 56 26.49 15.01 15.74
CA PRO A 56 25.08 14.69 15.90
C PRO A 56 24.15 15.85 15.51
N LEU A 57 24.52 17.08 15.85
CA LEU A 57 23.72 18.29 15.56
C LEU A 57 23.66 18.59 14.06
N LEU A 58 24.81 18.55 13.39
CA LEU A 58 24.88 18.78 11.94
C LEU A 58 24.12 17.72 11.14
N VAL A 59 24.22 16.44 11.54
CA VAL A 59 23.46 15.37 10.88
C VAL A 59 21.96 15.57 11.08
N LEU A 60 21.52 16.02 12.25
CA LEU A 60 20.11 16.33 12.52
C LEU A 60 19.62 17.47 11.64
N GLU A 61 20.38 18.56 11.54
CA GLU A 61 20.07 19.72 10.70
C GLU A 61 19.95 19.32 9.22
N ILE A 62 20.88 18.50 8.72
CA ILE A 62 20.83 17.97 7.35
C ILE A 62 19.56 17.14 7.14
N GLN A 63 19.20 16.28 8.10
CA GLN A 63 17.98 15.46 8.00
C GLN A 63 16.71 16.30 8.02
N GLU A 64 16.65 17.33 8.85
CA GLU A 64 15.52 18.26 8.93
C GLU A 64 15.36 19.05 7.62
N TRP A 65 16.47 19.55 7.07
CA TRP A 65 16.47 20.20 5.76
C TRP A 65 15.98 19.26 4.66
N ILE A 66 16.47 18.01 4.64
CA ILE A 66 16.06 17.00 3.68
C ILE A 66 14.56 16.68 3.82
N ASN A 67 14.01 16.60 5.04
CA ASN A 67 12.59 16.33 5.26
C ASN A 67 11.69 17.50 4.83
N THR A 68 12.10 18.72 5.12
CA THR A 68 11.36 19.94 4.74
C THR A 68 11.39 20.18 3.23
N HIS A 69 12.50 19.85 2.56
CA HIS A 69 12.71 20.09 1.12
C HIS A 69 12.50 18.82 0.25
N GLN A 70 12.05 17.71 0.85
CA GLN A 70 11.72 16.46 0.14
C GLN A 70 10.42 16.53 -0.66
N ILE A 71 9.58 17.52 -0.40
CA ILE A 71 8.25 17.68 -1.02
C ILE A 71 8.37 17.87 -2.54
N ASP A 72 9.49 18.40 -3.04
CA ASP A 72 9.69 18.73 -4.46
C ASP A 72 10.59 17.75 -5.23
N GLN A 73 11.00 16.62 -4.65
CA GLN A 73 11.99 15.73 -5.27
C GLN A 73 11.35 14.48 -5.89
N PRO A 74 11.58 14.19 -7.19
CA PRO A 74 11.07 12.98 -7.81
C PRO A 74 11.72 11.75 -7.17
N ILE A 75 10.87 10.88 -6.62
CA ILE A 75 11.22 9.53 -6.16
C ILE A 75 11.98 8.82 -7.29
N SER A 76 13.15 8.26 -6.98
CA SER A 76 13.98 7.50 -7.93
C SER A 76 13.13 6.45 -8.68
N ASP A 77 13.33 6.33 -9.99
CA ASP A 77 12.56 5.39 -10.84
C ASP A 77 12.65 3.94 -10.36
N ARG A 78 13.76 3.58 -9.70
CA ARG A 78 13.92 2.30 -9.02
C ARG A 78 12.93 2.11 -7.87
N GLN A 79 12.76 3.13 -7.03
CA GLN A 79 11.81 3.08 -5.91
C GLN A 79 10.36 3.07 -6.40
N LYS A 80 10.04 3.81 -7.48
CA LYS A 80 8.73 3.75 -8.14
C LYS A 80 8.42 2.34 -8.67
N ASN A 81 9.37 1.73 -9.39
CA ASN A 81 9.22 0.36 -9.91
C ASN A 81 9.04 -0.67 -8.80
N ILE A 82 9.80 -0.57 -7.69
CA ILE A 82 9.64 -1.49 -6.55
C ILE A 82 8.25 -1.34 -5.91
N LYS A 83 7.78 -0.11 -5.69
CA LYS A 83 6.43 0.14 -5.17
C LYS A 83 5.35 -0.40 -6.10
N GLN A 84 5.49 -0.19 -7.41
CA GLN A 84 4.55 -0.68 -8.41
C GLN A 84 4.51 -2.21 -8.47
N ARG A 85 5.68 -2.88 -8.43
CA ARG A 85 5.75 -4.35 -8.37
C ARG A 85 5.08 -4.92 -7.12
N LYS A 86 5.30 -4.30 -5.95
CA LYS A 86 4.62 -4.70 -4.71
C LYS A 86 3.10 -4.53 -4.83
N LYS A 87 2.63 -3.39 -5.32
CA LYS A 87 1.20 -3.14 -5.54
C LYS A 87 0.59 -4.17 -6.49
N ASN A 88 1.23 -4.44 -7.62
CA ASN A 88 0.76 -5.42 -8.61
C ASN A 88 0.70 -6.84 -8.05
N ARG A 89 1.64 -7.21 -7.17
CA ARG A 89 1.61 -8.50 -6.47
C ARG A 89 0.40 -8.60 -5.56
N THR A 90 0.18 -7.58 -4.72
CA THR A 90 -0.99 -7.54 -3.81
C THR A 90 -2.31 -7.57 -4.58
N THR A 91 -2.42 -6.87 -5.71
CA THR A 91 -3.65 -6.91 -6.53
C THR A 91 -3.88 -8.27 -7.17
N LYS A 92 -2.81 -8.98 -7.58
CA LYS A 92 -2.94 -10.34 -8.11
C LYS A 92 -3.39 -11.32 -7.03
N GLU A 93 -2.79 -11.25 -5.84
CA GLU A 93 -3.19 -12.07 -4.69
C GLU A 93 -4.66 -11.84 -4.33
N ALA A 94 -5.13 -10.58 -4.33
CA ALA A 94 -6.54 -10.25 -4.11
C ALA A 94 -7.47 -10.80 -5.20
N LEU A 95 -7.06 -10.73 -6.47
CA LEU A 95 -7.86 -11.29 -7.58
C LEU A 95 -8.01 -12.81 -7.49
N GLU A 96 -6.95 -13.53 -7.15
CA GLU A 96 -7.02 -14.98 -6.98
C GLU A 96 -7.92 -15.36 -5.79
N ALA A 97 -7.84 -14.63 -4.68
CA ALA A 97 -8.75 -14.84 -3.55
C ALA A 97 -10.23 -14.62 -3.94
N LEU A 98 -10.51 -13.55 -4.70
CA LEU A 98 -11.86 -13.26 -5.20
C LEU A 98 -12.38 -14.33 -6.18
N LYS A 99 -11.53 -14.89 -7.03
CA LYS A 99 -11.90 -16.01 -7.91
C LYS A 99 -12.32 -17.23 -7.12
N ILE A 100 -11.52 -17.63 -6.14
CA ILE A 100 -11.83 -18.78 -5.27
C ILE A 100 -13.17 -18.55 -4.55
N GLN A 101 -13.37 -17.37 -3.97
CA GLN A 101 -14.62 -17.03 -3.29
C GLN A 101 -15.82 -17.07 -4.24
N ARG A 102 -15.68 -16.56 -5.46
CA ARG A 102 -16.72 -16.63 -6.50
C ARG A 102 -17.05 -18.07 -6.85
N ASP A 103 -16.05 -18.91 -7.06
CA ASP A 103 -16.25 -20.29 -7.49
C ASP A 103 -16.96 -21.11 -6.40
N ILE A 104 -16.60 -20.88 -5.12
CA ILE A 104 -17.32 -21.46 -3.98
C ILE A 104 -18.77 -20.99 -3.94
N ALA A 105 -19.01 -19.68 -4.08
CA ALA A 105 -20.36 -19.12 -4.06
C ALA A 105 -21.22 -19.66 -5.21
N ALA A 106 -20.65 -19.82 -6.40
CA ALA A 106 -21.33 -20.40 -7.56
C ALA A 106 -21.69 -21.88 -7.33
N GLY A 107 -20.79 -22.66 -6.71
CA GLY A 107 -21.07 -24.04 -6.31
C GLY A 107 -22.23 -24.13 -5.31
N LEU A 108 -22.18 -23.33 -4.24
CA LEU A 108 -23.26 -23.28 -3.23
C LEU A 108 -24.61 -22.87 -3.84
N LEU A 109 -24.61 -21.96 -4.81
CA LEU A 109 -25.82 -21.55 -5.51
C LEU A 109 -26.39 -22.67 -6.41
N ALA A 110 -25.51 -23.42 -7.09
CA ALA A 110 -25.92 -24.58 -7.87
C ALA A 110 -26.53 -25.67 -6.98
N ASP A 111 -25.91 -25.97 -5.83
CA ASP A 111 -26.42 -26.93 -4.86
C ASP A 111 -27.77 -26.49 -4.29
N ALA A 112 -27.92 -25.21 -3.93
CA ALA A 112 -29.18 -24.67 -3.45
C ALA A 112 -30.30 -24.78 -4.50
N ASN A 113 -30.00 -24.51 -5.77
CA ASN A 113 -30.96 -24.66 -6.86
C ASN A 113 -31.39 -26.11 -7.06
N LEU A 114 -30.46 -27.06 -6.93
CA LEU A 114 -30.79 -28.49 -6.99
C LEU A 114 -31.75 -28.89 -5.87
N ILE A 115 -31.47 -28.45 -4.64
CA ILE A 115 -32.33 -28.72 -3.48
C ILE A 115 -33.72 -28.09 -3.68
N ILE A 116 -33.80 -26.86 -4.20
CA ILE A 116 -35.09 -26.21 -4.51
C ILE A 116 -35.89 -27.04 -5.51
N LEU A 117 -35.26 -27.56 -6.55
CA LEU A 117 -35.90 -28.44 -7.53
C LEU A 117 -36.44 -29.71 -6.87
N GLU A 118 -35.61 -30.41 -6.11
CA GLU A 118 -36.01 -31.65 -5.41
C GLU A 118 -37.17 -31.42 -4.44
N LEU A 119 -37.14 -30.31 -3.70
CA LEU A 119 -38.22 -29.95 -2.78
C LEU A 119 -39.49 -29.55 -3.53
N SER A 120 -39.37 -28.84 -4.65
CA SER A 120 -40.51 -28.47 -5.49
C SER A 120 -41.21 -29.72 -6.04
N ASP A 121 -40.44 -30.69 -6.56
CA ASP A 121 -40.99 -31.96 -7.05
C ASP A 121 -41.72 -32.71 -5.94
N LYS A 122 -41.11 -32.81 -4.74
CA LYS A 122 -41.76 -33.42 -3.57
C LYS A 122 -43.05 -32.72 -3.17
N VAL A 123 -43.08 -31.39 -3.19
CA VAL A 123 -44.29 -30.62 -2.89
C VAL A 123 -45.38 -30.94 -3.92
N THR A 124 -45.05 -31.00 -5.21
CA THR A 124 -46.03 -31.32 -6.25
C THR A 124 -46.59 -32.74 -6.15
N ASP A 125 -45.74 -33.74 -5.85
CA ASP A 125 -46.18 -35.12 -5.64
C ASP A 125 -47.10 -35.23 -4.42
N LEU A 126 -46.73 -34.60 -3.29
CA LEU A 126 -47.57 -34.56 -2.10
C LEU A 126 -48.91 -33.85 -2.35
N GLN A 127 -48.91 -32.74 -3.07
CA GLN A 127 -50.13 -32.03 -3.45
C GLN A 127 -51.05 -32.93 -4.28
N THR A 128 -50.49 -33.62 -5.28
CA THR A 128 -51.24 -34.54 -6.15
C THR A 128 -51.87 -35.68 -5.35
N ARG A 129 -51.13 -36.27 -4.41
CA ARG A 129 -51.65 -37.32 -3.52
C ARG A 129 -52.75 -36.80 -2.61
N LEU A 130 -52.62 -35.57 -2.12
CA LEU A 130 -53.63 -34.94 -1.26
C LEU A 130 -54.91 -34.65 -2.05
N ASP A 131 -54.81 -34.17 -3.27
CA ASP A 131 -55.94 -33.95 -4.19
C ASP A 131 -56.66 -35.26 -4.53
N GLN A 132 -55.93 -36.38 -4.67
CA GLN A 132 -56.53 -37.70 -4.86
C GLN A 132 -57.32 -38.19 -3.63
N LEU A 133 -56.91 -37.78 -2.43
CA LEU A 133 -57.56 -38.16 -1.18
C LEU A 133 -58.69 -37.20 -0.78
N GLN A 134 -58.71 -35.98 -1.32
CA GLN A 134 -59.81 -35.03 -1.13
C GLN A 134 -61.06 -35.56 -1.84
N PRO A 135 -62.17 -35.81 -1.13
CA PRO A 135 -63.42 -36.16 -1.79
C PRO A 135 -63.91 -34.98 -2.63
N THR A 136 -64.30 -35.23 -3.88
CA THR A 136 -64.92 -34.26 -4.82
C THR A 136 -66.36 -33.90 -4.43
N ALA A 137 -66.66 -33.79 -3.13
CA ALA A 137 -67.97 -33.40 -2.65
C ALA A 137 -68.11 -31.88 -2.71
N HIS A 138 -68.69 -31.37 -3.80
CA HIS A 138 -69.25 -30.02 -3.79
C HIS A 138 -70.39 -29.96 -2.78
N ILE A 139 -70.21 -29.19 -1.71
CA ILE A 139 -71.29 -28.86 -0.79
C ILE A 139 -72.25 -27.96 -1.56
N LEU A 140 -73.35 -28.54 -2.07
CA LEU A 140 -74.48 -27.77 -2.56
C LEU A 140 -75.12 -27.08 -1.35
N SER A 141 -74.73 -25.82 -1.10
CA SER A 141 -75.41 -25.00 -0.11
C SER A 141 -76.81 -24.68 -0.64
N LEU A 142 -77.82 -25.44 -0.20
CA LEU A 142 -79.22 -25.09 -0.42
C LEU A 142 -79.51 -23.82 0.39
N ARG A 143 -79.51 -22.68 -0.31
CA ARG A 143 -79.96 -21.41 0.24
C ARG A 143 -81.47 -21.52 0.52
N LYS A 144 -81.88 -21.25 1.77
CA LYS A 144 -83.27 -21.18 2.21
C LYS A 144 -84.02 -20.02 1.55
#